data_AF-S4PS68-F1
#
_entry.id   AF-S4PS68-F1
#
_cell.length_a   1.000
_cell.length_b   1.000
_cell.length_c   1.000
_cell.angle_alpha   90.00
_cell.angle_beta   90.00
_cell.angle_gamma   90.00
#
_symmetry.space_group_name_H-M   'P 1'
#
loop_
_entity.id
_entity.type
_entity.pdbx_description
1 polymer ?
#
loop_
_entity_poly.entity_id
_entity_poly.type
_entity_poly.pdbx_seq_one_letter_code
_entity_poly.pdbx_strand_id
1 'polypeptide(L)' 'MVHETQLKCRYLEEALINLDVSDQVTRAHLPLVVGEVRKHLSKFVRAYPHHVANRRISLIIMAADNLIK' A
#
# COMPACT_ATOMS: atom_id res chain seq x y z
N MET A 1 16.22 6.06 -9.43
CA MET A 1 15.79 4.74 -8.93
C MET A 1 15.46 4.73 -7.43
N VAL A 2 16.40 4.81 -6.47
CA VAL A 2 16.06 4.74 -5.02
C VAL A 2 15.22 5.93 -4.54
N HIS A 3 15.54 7.14 -4.99
CA HIS A 3 14.77 8.36 -4.66
C HIS A 3 13.31 8.27 -5.15
N GLU A 4 13.10 7.75 -6.36
CA GLU A 4 11.77 7.53 -6.92
C GLU A 4 10.99 6.47 -6.13
N THR A 5 11.66 5.42 -5.64
CA THR A 5 11.01 4.42 -4.78
C THR A 5 10.58 5.02 -3.45
N GLN A 6 11.39 5.88 -2.83
CA GLN A 6 11.00 6.57 -1.60
C GLN A 6 9.80 7.49 -1.81
N LEU A 7 9.78 8.24 -2.92
CA LEU A 7 8.66 9.10 -3.29
C LEU A 7 7.38 8.27 -3.49
N LYS A 8 7.44 7.18 -4.27
CA LYS A 8 6.31 6.26 -4.49
C LYS A 8 5.78 5.69 -3.17
N CYS A 9 6.66 5.27 -2.26
CA CYS A 9 6.25 4.77 -0.95
C CYS A 9 5.51 5.84 -0.14
N ARG A 10 5.98 7.10 -0.18
CA ARG A 10 5.32 8.22 0.50
C ARG A 10 3.92 8.47 -0.05
N TYR A 11 3.76 8.51 -1.37
CA TYR A 11 2.45 8.69 -2.00
C TYR A 11 1.48 7.55 -1.64
N LEU A 12 1.94 6.31 -1.63
CA LEU A 12 1.11 5.16 -1.25
C LEU A 12 0.67 5.24 0.22
N GLU A 13 1.60 5.60 1.11
CA GLU A 13 1.32 5.76 2.54
C GLU A 13 0.30 6.89 2.77
N GLU A 14 0.52 8.07 2.19
CA GLU A 14 -0.39 9.20 2.30
C GLU A 14 -1.77 8.90 1.67
N ALA A 15 -1.82 8.21 0.54
CA ALA A 15 -3.08 7.85 -0.11
C ALA A 15 -3.92 6.88 0.73
N LEU A 16 -3.29 5.89 1.38
CA LEU A 16 -4.00 4.93 2.24
C LEU A 16 -4.46 5.58 3.56
N ILE A 17 -3.64 6.43 4.16
CA ILE A 17 -3.99 7.12 5.43
C ILE A 17 -5.15 8.10 5.24
N ASN A 18 -5.20 8.78 4.09
CA ASN A 18 -6.21 9.80 3.81
C ASN A 18 -7.44 9.25 3.07
N LEU A 19 -7.58 7.92 2.96
CA LEU A 19 -8.70 7.33 2.25
C LEU A 19 -10.00 7.54 3.03
N ASP A 20 -10.99 8.17 2.41
CA ASP A 20 -12.30 8.39 3.05
C ASP A 20 -13.17 7.13 2.98
N VAL A 21 -13.15 6.34 4.04
CA VAL A 21 -13.98 5.13 4.17
C VAL A 21 -15.45 5.44 4.51
N SER A 22 -15.82 6.70 4.73
CA SER A 22 -17.20 7.12 4.93
C SER A 22 -17.96 7.28 3.61
N ASP A 23 -17.25 7.51 2.50
CA ASP A 23 -17.81 7.57 1.15
C ASP A 23 -18.27 6.19 0.65
N GLN A 24 -19.48 6.15 0.08
CA GLN A 24 -20.10 4.90 -0.38
C GLN A 24 -19.37 4.30 -1.59
N VAL A 25 -18.93 5.15 -2.51
CA VAL A 25 -18.23 4.71 -3.73
C VAL A 25 -16.86 4.13 -3.35
N THR A 26 -16.15 4.81 -2.46
CA THR A 26 -14.86 4.37 -1.93
C THR A 26 -14.99 3.02 -1.27
N ARG A 27 -15.93 2.83 -0.33
CA ARG A 27 -16.16 1.51 0.31
C ARG A 27 -16.45 0.39 -0.69
N ALA A 28 -17.23 0.67 -1.74
CA ALA A 28 -17.57 -0.35 -2.75
C ALA A 28 -16.34 -0.84 -3.53
N HIS A 29 -15.37 0.04 -3.79
CA HIS A 29 -14.15 -0.28 -4.54
C HIS A 29 -12.96 -0.65 -3.65
N LEU A 30 -13.04 -0.35 -2.36
CA LEU A 30 -11.94 -0.49 -1.41
C LEU A 30 -11.34 -1.91 -1.38
N PRO A 31 -12.12 -3.01 -1.28
CA PRO A 31 -11.56 -4.36 -1.26
C PRO A 31 -10.79 -4.71 -2.54
N LEU A 32 -11.25 -4.22 -3.70
CA LEU A 32 -10.62 -4.49 -4.99
C LEU A 32 -9.32 -3.69 -5.14
N VAL A 33 -9.38 -2.37 -4.94
CA VAL A 33 -8.25 -1.47 -5.18
C VAL A 33 -7.16 -1.68 -4.13
N VAL A 34 -7.51 -1.64 -2.84
CA VAL A 34 -6.55 -1.82 -1.75
C VAL A 34 -6.03 -3.27 -1.71
N GLY A 35 -6.88 -4.24 -2.06
CA GLY A 35 -6.48 -5.64 -2.21
C GLY A 35 -5.39 -5.85 -3.27
N GLU A 36 -5.52 -5.22 -4.44
CA GLU A 36 -4.49 -5.27 -5.48
C GLU A 36 -3.21 -4.51 -5.09
N VAL A 37 -3.32 -3.36 -4.40
CA VAL A 37 -2.13 -2.66 -3.85
C VAL A 37 -1.37 -3.58 -2.91
N ARG A 38 -2.06 -4.17 -1.92
CA ARG A 38 -1.47 -5.12 -0.97
C ARG A 38 -0.78 -6.29 -1.67
N LYS A 39 -1.43 -6.88 -2.68
CA LYS A 39 -0.91 -8.02 -3.46
C LYS A 39 0.36 -7.66 -4.21
N HIS A 40 0.40 -6.51 -4.90
CA HIS A 40 1.58 -6.07 -5.63
C HIS A 40 2.76 -5.77 -4.70
N LEU A 41 2.51 -5.10 -3.58
CA LEU A 41 3.55 -4.82 -2.58
C LEU A 41 4.06 -6.09 -1.92
N SER A 42 3.18 -7.04 -1.60
CA SER A 42 3.56 -8.35 -1.06
C SER A 42 4.42 -9.14 -2.05
N LYS A 43 4.08 -9.10 -3.34
CA LYS A 43 4.88 -9.70 -4.41
C LYS A 43 6.26 -9.05 -4.50
N PHE A 44 6.35 -7.72 -4.38
CA PHE A 44 7.62 -7.00 -4.40
C PHE A 44 8.53 -7.41 -3.24
N VAL A 45 8.03 -7.44 -2.01
CA VAL A 45 8.82 -7.82 -0.82
C VAL A 45 9.35 -9.25 -0.94
N ARG A 46 8.54 -10.18 -1.46
CA ARG A 46 8.96 -11.56 -1.73
C ARG A 46 10.03 -11.66 -2.82
N ALA A 47 9.91 -10.87 -3.89
CA ALA A 47 10.85 -10.89 -5.01
C ALA A 47 12.20 -10.22 -4.67
N TYR A 48 12.21 -9.23 -3.78
CA TYR A 48 13.40 -8.45 -3.44
C TYR A 48 13.62 -8.35 -1.92
N PRO A 49 13.94 -9.46 -1.22
CA PRO A 49 13.93 -9.53 0.24
C PRO A 49 14.91 -8.57 0.95
N HIS A 50 15.99 -8.16 0.27
CA HIS A 50 17.00 -7.24 0.81
C HIS A 50 16.87 -5.80 0.32
N HIS A 51 15.76 -5.45 -0.36
CA HIS A 51 15.57 -4.11 -0.88
C HIS A 51 15.37 -3.08 0.25
N VAL A 52 16.05 -1.94 0.15
CA VAL A 52 16.07 -0.88 1.19
C VAL A 52 14.69 -0.34 1.57
N ALA A 53 13.71 -0.43 0.67
CA ALA A 53 12.34 0.02 0.90
C ALA A 53 11.44 -1.00 1.63
N ASN A 54 11.89 -2.25 1.83
CA ASN A 54 11.03 -3.32 2.34
C ASN A 54 10.39 -2.99 3.68
N ARG A 55 11.14 -2.37 4.61
CA ARG A 55 10.59 -1.96 5.91
C ARG A 55 9.38 -1.04 5.74
N ARG A 56 9.48 -0.05 4.85
CA ARG A 56 8.39 0.90 4.59
C ARG A 56 7.24 0.24 3.85
N ILE A 57 7.53 -0.61 2.86
CA ILE A 57 6.52 -1.35 2.12
C ILE A 57 5.73 -2.29 3.04
N SER A 58 6.36 -2.95 4.00
CA SER A 58 5.67 -3.78 5.00
C SER A 58 4.70 -2.97 5.87
N LEU A 59 5.04 -1.72 6.22
CA LEU A 59 4.11 -0.82 6.92
C LEU A 59 2.91 -0.44 6.04
N ILE A 60 3.14 -0.16 4.76
CA ILE A 60 2.07 0.13 3.80
C ILE A 60 1.15 -1.09 3.61
N ILE A 61 1.71 -2.31 3.56
CA ILE A 61 0.93 -3.56 3.52
C ILE A 61 0.04 -3.69 4.76
N MET A 62 0.58 -3.43 5.96
CA MET A 62 -0.20 -3.48 7.20
C MET A 62 -1.33 -2.45 7.22
N ALA A 63 -1.10 -1.23 6.73
CA ALA A 63 -2.15 -0.22 6.58
C ALA A 63 -3.23 -0.68 5.59
N ALA A 64 -2.83 -1.25 4.45
CA ALA A 64 -3.76 -1.81 3.46
C ALA A 64 -4.59 -2.97 4.06
N ASP A 65 -3.98 -3.86 4.84
CA ASP A 65 -4.68 -4.93 5.54
C ASP A 65 -5.67 -4.41 6.59
N ASN A 66 -5.40 -3.27 7.24
CA ASN A 66 -6.34 -2.66 8.18
C ASN A 66 -7.57 -2.10 7.48
N LEU A 67 -7.41 -1.52 6.28
CA LEU A 67 -8.51 -0.92 5.52
C LEU A 67 -9.49 -1.96 4.95
N ILE A 68 -9.00 -3.16 4.60
CA ILE A 68 -9.82 -4.23 3.98
C ILE A 68 -10.33 -5.27 4.99
N LYS A 69 -10.14 -5.03 6.29
CA LYS A 69 -10.64 -5.90 7.37
C LYS A 69 -12.14 -5.78 7.61
#